data_AF-A0A351A4U3-F1
#
_entry.id   AF-A0A351A4U3-F1
#
_cell.length_a   1.000
_cell.length_b   1.000
_cell.length_c   1.000
_cell.angle_alpha   90.00
_cell.angle_beta   90.00
_cell.angle_gamma   90.00
#
_symmetry.space_group_name_H-M   'P 1'
#
loop_
_entity.id
_entity.type
_entity.pdbx_description
1 polymer ?
#
loop_
_entity_poly.entity_id
_entity_poly.type
_entity_poly.pdbx_seq_one_letter_code
_entity_poly.pdbx_strand_id
1 'polypeptide(L)'
;MLLYAPHRLRSQIAPLAKTPLWKRLLAMDVRDLPPETDKLGDALRARVSDPMVALAYLEVAPLLQERQAIGRVLEANPEWAETVPEVLTINEAISLAIKERHLTPSQTGLLRTLLEAPPPMS
;
A
#
# COMPACT_ATOMS: atom_id res chain seq x y z
N MET A 1 6.90 9.13 -3.41
CA MET A 1 6.67 9.20 -1.95
C MET A 1 5.75 8.04 -1.60
N LEU A 2 6.22 7.02 -0.87
CA LEU A 2 5.48 5.75 -0.72
C LEU A 2 4.36 5.76 0.32
N LEU A 3 4.22 6.79 1.17
CA LEU A 3 3.16 6.88 2.19
C LEU A 3 2.73 8.34 2.37
N TYR A 4 1.43 8.59 2.49
CA TYR A 4 0.87 9.94 2.53
C TYR A 4 0.56 10.44 3.95
N ALA A 5 0.28 9.56 4.91
CA ALA A 5 -0.08 9.99 6.25
C ALA A 5 1.14 10.43 7.09
N PRO A 6 0.96 11.42 8.00
CA PRO A 6 1.98 11.79 8.98
C PRO A 6 2.39 10.59 9.84
N HIS A 7 3.67 10.53 10.24
CA HIS A 7 4.23 9.41 11.02
C HIS A 7 3.39 9.04 12.27
N ARG A 8 2.85 10.05 12.96
CA ARG A 8 2.00 9.85 14.15
C ARG A 8 0.74 9.04 13.82
N LEU A 9 0.08 9.35 12.70
CA LEU A 9 -1.09 8.61 12.23
C LEU A 9 -0.66 7.22 11.75
N ARG A 10 0.44 7.11 10.99
CA ARG A 10 0.99 5.82 10.53
C ARG A 10 1.32 4.84 11.66
N SER A 11 1.92 5.33 12.73
CA SER A 11 2.23 4.52 13.93
C SER A 11 0.97 4.03 14.64
N GLN A 12 -0.10 4.82 14.66
CA GLN A 12 -1.37 4.45 15.28
C GLN A 12 -2.18 3.45 14.44
N ILE A 13 -2.09 3.55 13.12
CA ILE A 13 -2.77 2.63 12.20
C ILE A 13 -1.95 1.36 11.93
N ALA A 14 -0.63 1.37 12.20
CA ALA A 14 0.26 0.24 11.94
C ALA A 14 -0.24 -1.10 12.51
N PRO A 15 -0.73 -1.20 13.78
CA PRO A 15 -1.25 -2.46 14.32
C PRO A 15 -2.45 -3.02 13.55
N LEU A 16 -3.18 -2.16 12.84
CA LEU A 16 -4.40 -2.46 12.10
C LEU A 16 -4.12 -2.90 10.66
N ALA A 17 -2.88 -2.88 10.19
CA ALA A 17 -2.56 -3.41 8.87
C ALA A 17 -2.76 -4.93 8.81
N LYS A 18 -3.14 -5.44 7.64
CA LYS A 18 -3.49 -6.86 7.48
C LYS A 18 -2.29 -7.80 7.55
N THR A 19 -1.13 -7.37 7.06
CA THR A 19 0.06 -8.24 6.97
C THR A 19 1.19 -7.75 7.88
N PRO A 20 2.04 -8.64 8.42
CA PRO A 20 3.17 -8.27 9.26
C PRO A 20 4.13 -7.27 8.61
N LEU A 21 4.37 -7.40 7.30
CA LEU A 21 5.18 -6.46 6.53
C LEU A 21 4.61 -5.03 6.64
N TRP A 22 3.32 -4.86 6.37
CA TRP A 22 2.70 -3.54 6.37
C TRP A 22 2.60 -2.96 7.78
N LYS A 23 2.41 -3.80 8.80
CA LYS A 23 2.53 -3.36 10.20
C LYS A 23 3.91 -2.76 10.47
N ARG A 24 4.97 -3.44 10.02
CA ARG A 24 6.35 -2.98 10.20
C ARG A 24 6.64 -1.70 9.42
N LEU A 25 6.26 -1.63 8.14
CA LEU A 25 6.47 -0.46 7.28
C LEU A 25 5.71 0.77 7.78
N LEU A 26 4.46 0.63 8.19
CA LEU A 26 3.68 1.77 8.72
C LEU A 26 4.21 2.28 10.06
N ALA A 27 4.82 1.42 10.88
CA ALA A 27 5.44 1.81 12.15
C ALA A 27 6.84 2.45 12.01
N MET A 28 7.45 2.43 10.81
CA MET A 28 8.79 2.98 10.60
C MET A 28 8.79 4.51 10.39
N ASP A 29 9.87 5.13 10.89
CA ASP A 29 10.25 6.51 10.59
C ASP A 29 10.49 6.66 9.07
N VAL A 30 10.16 7.83 8.54
CA VAL A 30 10.31 8.13 7.10
C VAL A 30 11.76 7.97 6.64
N ARG A 31 12.74 8.19 7.52
CA ARG A 31 14.17 8.05 7.21
C ARG A 31 14.59 6.60 6.96
N ASP A 32 13.90 5.65 7.58
CA ASP A 32 14.22 4.21 7.49
C ASP A 32 13.38 3.49 6.41
N LEU A 33 12.35 4.15 5.89
CA LEU A 33 11.50 3.60 4.83
C LEU A 33 12.24 3.32 3.51
N PRO A 34 13.08 4.22 2.96
CA PRO A 34 13.70 4.02 1.64
C PRO A 34 14.42 2.67 1.47
N PRO A 35 15.37 2.29 2.36
CA PRO A 35 16.07 1.00 2.20
C PRO A 35 15.14 -0.21 2.36
N GLU A 36 14.06 -0.10 3.12
CA GLU A 36 13.09 -1.19 3.30
C GLU A 36 12.13 -1.31 2.11
N THR A 37 11.78 -0.18 1.49
CA THR A 37 11.03 -0.18 0.23
C THR A 37 11.85 -0.65 -0.96
N ASP A 38 13.18 -0.46 -0.93
CA ASP A 38 14.08 -1.01 -1.94
C ASP A 38 14.16 -2.54 -1.83
N LYS A 39 14.34 -3.07 -0.61
CA LYS A 39 14.26 -4.53 -0.36
C LYS A 39 12.93 -5.13 -0.80
N LEU A 40 11.84 -4.40 -0.55
CA LEU A 40 10.51 -4.78 -1.01
C LEU A 40 10.45 -4.87 -2.53
N GLY A 41 11.03 -3.88 -3.21
CA GLY A 41 11.13 -3.85 -4.67
C GLY A 41 11.93 -5.02 -5.23
N ASP A 42 13.06 -5.35 -4.61
CA ASP A 42 13.90 -6.49 -5.03
C ASP A 42 13.17 -7.82 -4.83
N ALA A 43 12.51 -8.01 -3.68
CA ALA A 43 11.70 -9.20 -3.40
C ALA A 43 10.52 -9.35 -4.37
N LEU A 44 9.90 -8.24 -4.77
CA LEU A 44 8.83 -8.23 -5.78
C LEU A 44 9.36 -8.60 -7.17
N ARG A 45 10.49 -8.02 -7.59
CA ARG A 45 11.13 -8.33 -8.88
C ARG A 45 11.54 -9.80 -8.99
N ALA A 46 11.90 -10.45 -7.88
CA ALA A 46 12.20 -11.88 -7.85
C ALA A 46 10.97 -12.79 -8.01
N ARG A 47 9.75 -12.28 -7.83
CA ARG A 47 8.51 -13.07 -7.79
C ARG A 47 7.48 -12.69 -8.85
N VAL A 48 7.51 -11.44 -9.30
CA VAL A 48 6.63 -10.90 -10.33
C VAL A 48 7.45 -10.73 -11.60
N SER A 49 7.19 -11.58 -12.59
CA SER A 49 7.92 -11.58 -13.86
C SER A 49 7.66 -10.35 -14.72
N ASP A 50 6.57 -9.62 -14.46
CA ASP A 50 6.24 -8.38 -15.16
C ASP A 50 6.71 -7.16 -14.33
N PRO A 51 7.75 -6.42 -14.78
CA PRO A 51 8.28 -5.26 -14.08
C PRO A 51 7.26 -4.13 -13.90
N MET A 52 6.30 -3.96 -14.82
CA MET A 52 5.28 -2.91 -14.72
C MET A 52 4.28 -3.23 -13.61
N VAL A 53 3.93 -4.50 -13.45
CA VAL A 53 3.07 -4.96 -12.34
C VAL A 53 3.79 -4.80 -11.01
N ALA A 54 5.07 -5.14 -10.95
CA ALA A 54 5.87 -4.95 -9.73
C ALA A 54 5.95 -3.48 -9.32
N LEU A 55 6.19 -2.57 -10.27
CA LEU A 55 6.22 -1.12 -10.02
C LEU A 55 4.85 -0.60 -9.58
N ALA A 56 3.78 -0.95 -10.29
CA ALA A 56 2.42 -0.55 -9.94
C ALA A 56 2.04 -1.01 -8.53
N TYR A 57 2.43 -2.23 -8.14
CA TYR A 57 2.21 -2.74 -6.79
C TYR A 57 2.93 -1.91 -5.73
N LEU A 58 4.21 -1.58 -5.94
CA LEU A 58 4.99 -0.77 -5.00
C LEU A 58 4.39 0.63 -4.81
N GLU A 59 3.74 1.18 -5.84
CA GLU A 59 3.10 2.50 -5.76
C GLU A 59 1.78 2.46 -5.02
N VAL A 60 0.91 1.48 -5.31
CA VAL A 60 -0.48 1.52 -4.82
C VAL A 60 -0.72 0.66 -3.57
N ALA A 61 0.09 -0.37 -3.33
CA ALA A 61 -0.09 -1.23 -2.15
C ALA A 61 0.09 -0.48 -0.81
N PRO A 62 1.11 0.38 -0.62
CA PRO A 62 1.23 1.15 0.62
C PRO A 62 0.02 2.06 0.87
N LEU A 63 -0.48 2.73 -0.18
CA LEU A 63 -1.64 3.62 -0.12
C LEU A 63 -2.90 2.86 0.31
N LEU A 64 -3.11 1.68 -0.26
CA LEU A 64 -4.23 0.82 0.08
C LEU A 64 -4.16 0.35 1.54
N GLN A 65 -2.97 -0.01 2.03
CA GLN A 65 -2.78 -0.51 3.40
C GLN A 65 -2.94 0.58 4.45
N GLU A 66 -2.36 1.76 4.19
CA GLU A 66 -2.56 2.96 4.99
C GLU A 66 -4.06 3.26 5.10
N ARG A 67 -4.81 3.18 4.00
CA ARG A 67 -6.24 3.47 4.00
C ARG A 67 -7.12 2.41 4.64
N GLN A 68 -6.84 1.12 4.44
CA GLN A 68 -7.54 0.07 5.16
C GLN A 68 -7.36 0.19 6.68
N ALA A 69 -6.16 0.57 7.11
CA ALA A 69 -5.85 0.76 8.52
C ALA A 69 -6.53 2.02 9.09
N ILE A 70 -6.56 3.11 8.33
CA ILE A 70 -7.30 4.33 8.64
C ILE A 70 -8.81 4.08 8.74
N GLY A 71 -9.42 3.34 7.80
CA GLY A 71 -10.86 3.06 7.82
C GLY A 71 -11.29 2.39 9.13
N ARG A 72 -10.47 1.46 9.65
CA ARG A 72 -10.67 0.83 10.96
C ARG A 72 -10.54 1.81 12.12
N VAL A 73 -9.66 2.81 12.02
CA VAL A 73 -9.57 3.87 13.03
C VAL A 73 -10.80 4.77 13.00
N LEU A 74 -11.33 5.10 11.82
CA LEU A 74 -12.53 5.92 11.67
C LEU A 74 -13.80 5.22 12.15
N GLU A 75 -13.90 3.90 11.98
CA GLU A 75 -14.98 3.11 12.60
C GLU A 75 -14.98 3.24 14.13
N ALA A 76 -13.79 3.36 14.74
CA ALA A 76 -13.61 3.50 16.19
C ALA A 76 -13.58 4.96 16.68
N ASN A 77 -13.22 5.92 15.81
CA ASN A 77 -13.02 7.35 16.11
C ASN A 77 -13.53 8.19 14.92
N PRO A 78 -14.86 8.28 14.74
CA PRO A 78 -15.47 8.95 13.58
C PRO A 78 -15.07 10.43 13.46
N GLU A 79 -14.73 11.06 14.59
CA GLU A 79 -14.32 12.46 14.68
C GLU A 79 -12.98 12.76 13.99
N TRP A 80 -12.21 11.74 13.59
CA TRP A 80 -10.97 11.93 12.84
C TRP A 80 -11.19 12.03 11.33
N ALA A 81 -12.42 11.81 10.84
CA ALA A 81 -12.75 11.74 9.42
C ALA A 81 -12.32 13.00 8.63
N GLU A 82 -12.40 14.19 9.24
CA GLU A 82 -12.03 15.46 8.59
C GLU A 82 -10.50 15.64 8.42
N THR A 83 -9.69 14.87 9.14
CA THR A 83 -8.22 14.98 9.14
C THR A 83 -7.53 13.93 8.29
N VAL A 84 -8.31 13.06 7.65
CA VAL A 84 -7.85 11.87 6.97
C VAL A 84 -7.97 12.02 5.44
N PRO A 85 -6.95 11.61 4.66
CA PRO A 85 -6.97 11.75 3.21
C PRO A 85 -7.99 10.82 2.50
N GLU A 86 -8.71 11.35 1.51
CA GLU A 86 -9.88 10.82 0.78
C GLU A 86 -9.65 9.55 -0.08
N VAL A 87 -10.32 8.45 0.27
CA VAL A 87 -10.10 6.99 0.01
C VAL A 87 -9.73 6.54 -1.43
N LEU A 88 -8.92 5.46 -1.53
CA LEU A 88 -8.64 4.68 -2.75
C LEU A 88 -8.84 3.19 -2.35
N THR A 89 -10.02 2.65 -2.65
CA THR A 89 -10.39 1.23 -2.63
C THR A 89 -9.48 0.41 -3.56
N ILE A 90 -9.55 -0.92 -3.54
CA ILE A 90 -8.83 -1.77 -4.51
C ILE A 90 -9.14 -1.33 -5.95
N ASN A 91 -10.40 -1.03 -6.26
CA ASN A 91 -10.81 -0.60 -7.59
C ASN A 91 -10.26 0.79 -7.95
N GLU A 92 -10.19 1.72 -7.00
CA GLU A 92 -9.63 3.04 -7.24
C GLU A 92 -8.10 3.00 -7.32
N ALA A 93 -7.43 2.16 -6.53
CA ALA A 93 -5.99 1.89 -6.62
C ALA A 93 -5.62 1.30 -8.00
N ILE A 94 -6.43 0.36 -8.48
CA ILE A 94 -6.31 -0.17 -9.85
C ILE A 94 -6.58 0.93 -10.89
N SER A 95 -7.61 1.74 -10.71
CA SER A 95 -7.95 2.82 -11.66
C SER A 95 -6.82 3.86 -11.75
N LEU A 96 -6.19 4.19 -10.61
CA LEU A 96 -5.02 5.06 -10.56
C LEU A 96 -3.84 4.43 -11.30
N ALA A 97 -3.53 3.16 -11.01
CA ALA A 97 -2.45 2.45 -11.69
C ALA A 97 -2.66 2.34 -13.20
N ILE A 98 -3.89 2.10 -13.67
CA ILE A 98 -4.23 2.12 -15.09
C ILE A 98 -3.98 3.52 -15.69
N LYS A 99 -4.39 4.59 -14.98
CA LYS A 99 -4.22 5.97 -15.44
C LYS A 99 -2.76 6.39 -15.53
N GLU A 100 -1.93 6.00 -14.56
CA GLU A 100 -0.54 6.44 -14.46
C GLU A 100 0.44 5.55 -15.24
N ARG A 101 0.12 4.26 -15.37
CA ARG A 101 1.03 3.26 -15.95
C ARG A 101 0.50 2.58 -17.21
N HIS A 102 -0.71 2.93 -17.66
CA HIS A 102 -1.35 2.36 -18.85
C HIS A 102 -1.39 0.82 -18.84
N LEU A 103 -1.75 0.24 -17.69
CA LEU A 103 -1.77 -1.21 -17.52
C LEU A 103 -2.73 -1.90 -18.49
N THR A 104 -2.30 -3.02 -19.05
CA THR A 104 -3.14 -3.91 -19.86
C THR A 104 -4.16 -4.68 -18.99
N PRO A 105 -5.19 -5.32 -19.58
CA PRO A 105 -6.14 -6.12 -18.81
C PRO A 105 -5.50 -7.26 -18.01
N SER A 106 -4.49 -7.94 -18.56
CA SER A 106 -3.77 -9.02 -17.87
C SER A 106 -2.95 -8.48 -16.69
N GLN A 107 -2.25 -7.36 -16.88
CA GLN A 107 -1.50 -6.67 -15.81
C GLN A 107 -2.42 -6.17 -14.70
N THR A 108 -3.60 -5.67 -15.06
CA THR A 108 -4.65 -5.25 -14.12
C THR A 108 -5.14 -6.42 -13.27
N GLY A 109 -5.36 -7.58 -13.89
CA GLY A 109 -5.73 -8.81 -13.18
C GLY A 109 -4.66 -9.25 -12.18
N LEU A 110 -3.40 -9.23 -12.59
CA LEU A 110 -2.27 -9.57 -11.71
C LEU A 110 -2.13 -8.57 -10.55
N LEU A 111 -2.25 -7.26 -10.82
CA LEU A 111 -2.21 -6.23 -9.79
C LEU A 111 -3.33 -6.44 -8.76
N ARG A 112 -4.56 -6.73 -9.22
CA ARG A 112 -5.68 -7.05 -8.33
C ARG A 112 -5.36 -8.21 -7.40
N THR A 113 -4.89 -9.33 -7.95
CA THR A 113 -4.54 -10.51 -7.16
C THR A 113 -3.49 -10.17 -6.09
N LEU A 114 -2.47 -9.40 -6.44
CA LEU A 114 -1.43 -8.99 -5.49
C LEU A 114 -1.98 -8.06 -4.38
N LEU A 115 -2.92 -7.17 -4.70
CA LEU A 115 -3.54 -6.26 -3.73
C LEU A 115 -4.51 -6.98 -2.78
N GLU A 116 -5.22 -7.99 -3.27
CA GLU A 116 -6.14 -8.82 -2.48
C GLU A 116 -5.38 -9.82 -1.61
N ALA A 117 -4.32 -10.43 -2.14
CA ALA A 117 -3.48 -11.42 -1.46
C ALA A 117 -2.00 -11.07 -1.62
N PRO A 118 -1.47 -10.15 -0.77
CA PRO A 118 -0.06 -9.79 -0.79
C PRO A 118 0.84 -11.02 -0.68
N PRO A 119 1.92 -11.13 -1.48
CA PRO A 119 2.83 -12.24 -1.36
C PRO A 119 3.48 -12.26 0.05
N PRO A 120 3.83 -13.44 0.58
CA PRO A 120 4.50 -13.55 1.88
C PRO A 120 5.92 -12.97 1.77
N MET A 121 6.08 -11.71 2.17
CA MET A 121 7.36 -11.01 2.12
C MET A 121 8.02 -11.13 3.50
N SER A 122 9.10 -11.91 3.52
CA SER A 122 9.95 -12.20 4.68
C SER A 122 10.78 -10.99 5.07
#